data_AF-A0A948DS34-F1
#
_entry.id   AF-A0A948DS34-F1
#
_cell.length_a   1.000
_cell.length_b   1.000
_cell.length_c   1.000
_cell.angle_alpha   90.00
_cell.angle_beta   90.00
_cell.angle_gamma   90.00
#
_symmetry.space_group_name_H-M   'P 1'
#
loop_
_entity.id
_entity.type
_entity.pdbx_description
1 polymer ?
#
loop_
_entity_poly.entity_id
_entity_poly.type
_entity_poly.pdbx_seq_one_letter_code
_entity_poly.pdbx_strand_id
1 'polypeptide(L)'
;MNKKAFSSMQQVLDKYTDEMEQEGGKQRRISREWQDYAYRLALELEDTAHTSLYMRLVKNTPRYLVEDAKNFVKDAYEVKNRGKLFMWKLKQLKEEKKKV
;
A
#
# COMPACT_ATOMS: atom_id res chain seq x y z
N MET A 1 -1.14 40.21 4.01
CA MET A 1 -1.30 39.02 4.88
C MET A 1 -1.72 37.84 4.01
N ASN A 2 -0.79 36.97 3.60
CA ASN A 2 -1.16 35.72 2.92
C ASN A 2 -1.55 34.70 3.97
N LYS A 3 -2.86 34.56 4.23
CA LYS A 3 -3.36 33.43 5.01
C LYS A 3 -3.06 32.19 4.18
N LYS A 4 -2.11 31.36 4.61
CA LYS A 4 -1.88 30.03 4.03
C LYS A 4 -3.21 29.27 4.14
N ALA A 5 -3.97 29.25 3.06
CA ALA A 5 -5.19 28.47 2.97
C ALA A 5 -4.81 27.00 3.11
N PHE A 6 -5.61 26.22 3.82
CA PHE A 6 -5.45 24.78 3.87
C PHE A 6 -5.46 24.24 2.44
N SER A 7 -4.36 23.63 2.00
CA SER A 7 -4.35 22.93 0.73
C SER A 7 -5.42 21.85 0.77
N SER A 8 -6.23 21.76 -0.29
CA SER A 8 -7.22 20.71 -0.37
C SER A 8 -6.50 19.35 -0.33
N MET A 9 -7.11 18.35 0.30
CA MET A 9 -6.54 17.00 0.32
C MET A 9 -6.19 16.52 -1.10
N GLN A 10 -6.98 16.94 -2.08
CA GLN A 10 -6.73 16.69 -3.49
C GLN A 10 -5.44 17.37 -3.99
N GLN A 11 -5.19 18.65 -3.68
CA GLN A 11 -3.94 19.33 -4.03
C GLN A 11 -2.70 18.70 -3.38
N VAL A 12 -2.83 18.20 -2.14
CA VAL A 12 -1.74 17.50 -1.45
C VAL A 12 -1.45 16.16 -2.11
N LEU A 13 -2.50 15.43 -2.49
CA LEU A 13 -2.37 14.15 -3.20
C LEU A 13 -1.79 14.35 -4.60
N ASP A 14 -2.23 15.37 -5.35
CA ASP A 14 -1.77 15.68 -6.70
C ASP A 14 -0.25 15.96 -6.72
N LYS A 15 0.26 16.76 -5.77
CA LYS A 15 1.70 17.03 -5.65
C LYS A 15 2.51 15.74 -5.41
N TYR A 16 2.00 14.86 -4.55
CA TYR A 16 2.64 13.58 -4.28
C TYR A 16 2.61 12.64 -5.49
N THR A 17 1.53 12.70 -6.30
CA THR A 17 1.46 11.92 -7.55
C THR A 17 2.43 12.42 -8.61
N ASP A 18 2.68 13.73 -8.68
CA ASP A 18 3.60 14.34 -9.65
C ASP A 18 5.07 13.98 -9.35
N GLU A 19 5.46 13.95 -8.06
CA GLU A 19 6.80 13.51 -7.64
C GLU A 19 7.08 12.04 -8.03
N MET A 20 6.03 11.23 -8.18
CA MET A 20 6.09 9.79 -8.51
C MET A 20 6.13 9.50 -10.03
N GLU A 21 5.98 10.50 -10.90
CA GLU A 21 5.99 10.33 -12.35
C GLU A 21 7.38 10.01 -12.93
N GLN A 22 8.46 10.26 -12.19
CA GLN A 22 9.82 10.15 -12.70
C GLN A 22 10.27 8.71 -13.04
N GLU A 23 9.53 7.66 -12.66
CA GLU A 23 9.91 6.25 -12.92
C GLU A 23 9.14 5.53 -14.04
N GLY A 24 8.22 6.18 -14.76
CA GLY A 24 7.62 5.53 -15.95
C GLY A 24 6.15 5.84 -16.20
N GLY A 25 5.89 7.04 -16.69
CA GLY A 25 4.97 7.27 -17.81
C GLY A 25 3.47 7.04 -17.63
N LYS A 26 2.96 6.72 -16.43
CA LYS A 26 1.51 6.70 -16.17
C LYS A 26 1.21 7.31 -14.81
N GLN A 27 0.53 8.45 -14.82
CA GLN A 27 0.00 9.12 -13.63
C GLN A 27 -0.86 8.13 -12.82
N ARG A 28 -0.34 7.67 -11.68
CA ARG A 28 -1.08 6.78 -10.78
C ARG A 28 -2.09 7.63 -10.02
N ARG A 29 -3.36 7.57 -10.42
CA ARG A 29 -4.44 8.34 -9.77
C ARG A 29 -4.67 7.87 -8.32
N ILE A 30 -4.02 8.53 -7.37
CA ILE A 30 -4.27 8.38 -5.94
C ILE A 30 -5.39 9.35 -5.56
N SER A 31 -6.62 8.84 -5.49
CA SER A 31 -7.81 9.62 -5.11
C SER A 31 -8.37 9.20 -3.75
N ARG A 32 -7.93 8.06 -3.22
CA ARG A 32 -8.46 7.44 -2.01
C ARG A 32 -7.32 6.95 -1.13
N GLU A 33 -7.51 7.02 0.19
CA GLU A 33 -6.52 6.58 1.19
C GLU A 33 -6.01 5.15 0.92
N TRP A 34 -6.92 4.21 0.59
CA TRP A 34 -6.51 2.83 0.36
C TRP A 34 -5.61 2.65 -0.88
N GLN A 35 -5.64 3.58 -1.84
CA GLN A 35 -4.74 3.57 -3.00
C GLN A 35 -3.33 4.01 -2.61
N ASP A 36 -3.23 5.09 -1.82
CA ASP A 36 -1.95 5.57 -1.26
C ASP A 36 -1.34 4.49 -0.37
N TYR A 37 -2.14 3.94 0.53
CA TYR A 37 -1.71 2.87 1.41
C TYR A 37 -1.19 1.65 0.65
N ALA A 38 -1.92 1.18 -0.37
CA ALA A 38 -1.51 0.03 -1.15
C ALA A 38 -0.20 0.28 -1.90
N TYR A 39 0.06 1.52 -2.31
CA TYR A 39 1.31 1.91 -2.94
C TYR A 39 2.47 1.92 -1.93
N ARG A 40 2.28 2.52 -0.75
CA ARG A 40 3.26 2.47 0.34
C ARG A 40 3.59 1.03 0.74
N LEU A 41 2.58 0.18 0.83
CA LEU A 41 2.75 -1.25 1.09
C LEU A 41 3.61 -1.91 0.00
N ALA A 42 3.36 -1.62 -1.28
CA ALA A 42 4.16 -2.15 -2.38
C ALA A 42 5.63 -1.68 -2.32
N LEU A 43 5.86 -0.42 -1.91
CA LEU A 43 7.22 0.10 -1.66
C LEU A 43 7.91 -0.63 -0.50
N GLU A 44 7.23 -0.79 0.64
CA GLU A 44 7.77 -1.50 1.82
C GLU A 44 8.08 -2.99 1.55
N LEU A 45 7.36 -3.60 0.62
CA LEU A 45 7.56 -4.98 0.18
C LEU A 45 8.55 -5.10 -0.99
N GLU A 46 9.13 -3.98 -1.44
CA GLU A 46 10.02 -3.92 -2.61
C GLU A 46 9.39 -4.56 -3.86
N ASP A 47 8.07 -4.39 -4.02
CA ASP A 47 7.25 -5.05 -5.04
C ASP A 47 6.30 -4.08 -5.75
N THR A 48 6.85 -2.94 -6.17
CA THR A 48 6.10 -1.87 -6.86
C THR A 48 5.53 -2.33 -8.21
N ALA A 49 6.14 -3.32 -8.86
CA ALA A 49 5.66 -3.93 -10.09
C ALA A 49 4.24 -4.50 -9.96
N HIS A 50 3.84 -4.94 -8.75
CA HIS A 50 2.52 -5.51 -8.47
C HIS A 50 1.62 -4.56 -7.67
N THR A 51 1.84 -3.23 -7.72
CA THR A 51 1.01 -2.24 -7.01
C THR A 51 -0.50 -2.46 -7.21
N SER A 52 -0.95 -2.80 -8.43
CA SER A 52 -2.37 -3.02 -8.74
C SER A 52 -2.97 -4.22 -7.98
N LEU A 53 -2.17 -5.23 -7.70
CA LEU A 53 -2.55 -6.37 -6.86
C LEU A 53 -2.76 -5.92 -5.41
N TYR A 54 -1.80 -5.17 -4.85
CA TYR A 54 -1.91 -4.63 -3.50
C TYR A 54 -3.12 -3.69 -3.36
N MET A 55 -3.39 -2.86 -4.36
CA MET A 55 -4.58 -1.99 -4.41
C MET A 55 -5.88 -2.81 -4.27
N ARG A 56 -6.01 -3.90 -5.03
CA ARG A 56 -7.17 -4.79 -4.95
C ARG A 56 -7.27 -5.47 -3.59
N LEU A 57 -6.15 -5.92 -3.03
CA LEU A 57 -6.11 -6.59 -1.74
C LEU A 57 -6.54 -5.68 -0.61
N VAL A 58 -5.97 -4.48 -0.54
CA VAL A 58 -6.29 -3.49 0.50
C VAL A 58 -7.74 -3.05 0.40
N LYS A 59 -8.25 -2.82 -0.81
CA LYS A 59 -9.65 -2.43 -1.02
C LYS A 59 -10.64 -3.46 -0.49
N ASN A 60 -10.32 -4.75 -0.61
CA ASN A 60 -11.25 -5.85 -0.34
C ASN A 60 -10.93 -6.61 0.96
N THR A 61 -9.90 -6.23 1.69
CA THR A 61 -9.45 -6.91 2.91
C THR A 61 -9.51 -5.95 4.09
N PRO A 62 -10.03 -6.36 5.26
CA PRO A 62 -9.98 -5.54 6.46
C PRO A 62 -8.56 -5.04 6.77
N ARG A 63 -8.43 -3.75 7.12
CA ARG A 63 -7.15 -3.08 7.39
C ARG A 63 -6.27 -3.85 8.37
N TYR A 64 -6.86 -4.35 9.46
CA TYR A 64 -6.10 -5.04 10.51
C TYR A 64 -5.35 -6.27 9.97
N LEU A 65 -5.97 -7.08 9.09
CA LEU A 65 -5.30 -8.26 8.51
C LEU A 65 -4.12 -7.89 7.63
N VAL A 66 -4.24 -6.79 6.89
CA VAL A 66 -3.18 -6.30 6.02
C VAL A 66 -2.02 -5.76 6.84
N GLU A 67 -2.31 -4.99 7.90
CA GLU A 67 -1.31 -4.50 8.85
C GLU A 67 -0.59 -5.64 9.56
N ASP A 68 -1.31 -6.64 10.06
CA ASP A 68 -0.72 -7.81 10.73
C ASP A 68 0.22 -8.57 9.79
N ALA A 69 -0.18 -8.77 8.53
CA ALA A 69 0.67 -9.40 7.51
C ALA A 69 1.90 -8.55 7.18
N LYS A 70 1.74 -7.22 7.08
CA LYS A 70 2.84 -6.28 6.81
C LYS A 70 3.85 -6.28 7.95
N ASN A 71 3.40 -6.20 9.20
CA ASN A 71 4.25 -6.21 10.39
C ASN A 71 5.03 -7.51 10.49
N PHE A 72 4.40 -8.66 10.21
CA PHE A 72 5.08 -9.95 10.15
C PHE A 72 6.24 -9.96 9.15
N VAL A 73 6.07 -9.38 7.97
CA VAL A 73 7.14 -9.31 6.95
C VAL A 73 8.22 -8.29 7.31
N LYS A 74 7.85 -7.22 8.02
CA LYS A 74 8.79 -6.22 8.50
C LYS A 74 9.84 -6.84 9.43
N ASP A 75 9.42 -7.74 10.31
CA ASP A 75 10.29 -8.40 11.29
C ASP A 75 11.09 -9.59 10.70
N ALA A 76 10.83 -9.96 9.45
CA ALA A 76 11.48 -11.11 8.82
C ALA A 76 12.87 -10.73 8.24
N TYR A 77 13.91 -11.41 8.73
CA TYR A 77 15.29 -11.31 8.23
C TYR A 77 15.54 -12.26 7.04
N GLU A 78 16.43 -11.88 6.12
CA GLU A 78 16.89 -12.70 4.98
C GLU A 78 15.78 -13.25 4.05
N VAL A 79 14.74 -12.45 3.78
CA VAL A 79 13.64 -12.86 2.90
C VAL A 79 13.97 -12.59 1.43
N LYS A 80 14.07 -13.65 0.62
CA LYS A 80 14.31 -13.53 -0.84
C LYS A 80 13.21 -12.77 -1.60
N ASN A 81 11.96 -12.82 -1.14
CA ASN A 81 10.84 -12.13 -1.76
C ASN A 81 9.78 -11.76 -0.71
N ARG A 82 9.80 -10.49 -0.30
CA ARG A 82 8.91 -9.94 0.74
C ARG A 82 7.44 -9.97 0.32
N GLY A 83 7.15 -9.67 -0.94
CA GLY A 83 5.79 -9.75 -1.51
C GLY A 83 5.17 -11.15 -1.40
N LYS A 84 5.90 -12.21 -1.73
CA LYS A 84 5.42 -13.60 -1.59
C LYS A 84 5.16 -13.97 -0.13
N LEU A 85 6.06 -13.58 0.78
CA LEU A 85 5.88 -13.83 2.21
C LEU A 85 4.64 -13.12 2.75
N PHE A 86 4.42 -11.87 2.33
CA PHE A 86 3.23 -11.09 2.65
C PHE A 86 1.96 -11.81 2.17
N MET A 87 1.92 -12.26 0.91
CA MET A 87 0.76 -12.96 0.35
C MET A 87 0.44 -14.24 1.10
N TRP A 88 1.47 -15.03 1.43
CA TRP A 88 1.33 -16.24 2.22
C TRP A 88 0.77 -15.93 3.61
N LYS A 89 1.32 -14.94 4.31
CA LYS A 89 0.87 -14.59 5.66
C LYS A 89 -0.55 -14.05 5.67
N LEU A 90 -0.89 -13.20 4.71
CA LEU A 90 -2.24 -12.66 4.57
C LEU A 90 -3.27 -13.76 4.31
N LYS A 91 -2.92 -14.77 3.52
CA LYS A 91 -3.75 -15.96 3.30
C LYS A 91 -3.95 -16.75 4.61
N GLN A 92 -2.87 -17.01 5.34
CA GLN A 92 -2.93 -17.70 6.64
C GLN A 92 -3.89 -16.98 7.61
N LEU A 93 -3.73 -15.67 7.79
CA LEU A 93 -4.57 -14.87 8.71
C LEU A 93 -6.05 -14.89 8.31
N LYS A 94 -6.35 -14.88 7.00
CA LYS A 94 -7.73 -15.01 6.49
C LYS A 94 -8.34 -16.37 6.81
N GLU A 95 -7.57 -17.44 6.70
CA GLU A 95 -8.01 -18.80 7.02
C GLU A 95 -8.23 -18.99 8.53
N GLU A 96 -7.35 -18.43 9.36
CA GLU A 96 -7.50 -18.43 10.82
C GLU A 96 -8.79 -17.71 11.25
N LYS A 97 -9.08 -16.55 10.66
CA LYS A 97 -10.32 -15.82 10.95
C LYS A 97 -11.60 -16.53 10.50
N LYS A 98 -11.53 -17.45 9.54
CA LYS A 98 -12.70 -18.24 9.10
C LYS A 98 -13.01 -19.40 10.06
N LYS A 99 -12.04 -19.84 10.85
CA LYS A 99 -12.18 -20.95 11.80
C LYS A 99 -12.76 -20.52 13.15
N VAL A 100 -12.77 -19.22 13.43
CA VAL A 100 -13.38 -18.59 14.61
C VAL A 100 -14.79 -18.17 14.27
#